data_AF-A0A2P6TWE1-F1
#
_entry.id   AF-A0A2P6TWE1-F1
#
_cell.length_a   1.000
_cell.length_b   1.000
_cell.length_c   1.000
_cell.angle_alpha   90.00
_cell.angle_beta   90.00
_cell.angle_gamma   90.00
#
_symmetry.space_group_name_H-M   'P 1'
#
loop_
_entity.id
_entity.type
_entity.pdbx_description
1 polymer ?
#
loop_
_entity_poly.entity_id
_entity_poly.type
_entity_poly.pdbx_seq_one_letter_code
_entity_poly.pdbx_strand_id
1 'polypeptide(L)'
;MVVVYTPAGPAAQLANFCFLMSALVSADILLIRFFLCLAYIWLLVNASLGMPRWPAMDSTGGISVDGITWSVLCLLFHGYSLARLVWDERPVGFRSEDEEQLWRFFYRRCGMGRLEMKQVLRYGRWVRVPAGQAIMSGTDAHLRFYVLVEGLAALRDVYEGTATKPRTQFSSCCFSFQLLSIFGIYTGFERRAEHVLAATAVTDCLLYSWSVDELQTIATGLSPAVSAYWRYFSLCQMGLYFSHRAHPGRQLVCATGEPEGDEVWEGHRSRDFTDGLRRYESQRHTLKGFLAWLRRAFHPFPPAGLRHNTLPIHGILARNRLIAVKAAQAGAAIRKKEGELSGSDEEAEDRSVRGERRALQFLTAMQSLQRIDATSVEELVEDVLSHTSLDAMGASSADAAAALADSGGGRGGANGSAGEAQPGSLSFRRMTSP
;
A
#
# COMPACT_ATOMS: atom_id res chain seq x y z
N MET A 1 -65.62 -4.96 10.06
CA MET A 1 -64.72 -5.32 8.94
C MET A 1 -63.58 -4.32 8.94
N VAL A 2 -62.35 -4.77 9.24
CA VAL A 2 -61.16 -3.89 9.19
C VAL A 2 -60.66 -3.90 7.75
N VAL A 3 -60.83 -2.78 7.04
CA VAL A 3 -60.23 -2.61 5.71
C VAL A 3 -58.83 -2.08 5.92
N VAL A 4 -57.83 -2.95 5.76
CA VAL A 4 -56.42 -2.55 5.76
C VAL A 4 -56.12 -1.99 4.39
N TYR A 5 -56.12 -0.66 4.27
CA TYR A 5 -55.59 0.01 3.09
C TYR A 5 -54.08 -0.18 3.07
N THR A 6 -53.53 -0.72 1.98
CA THR A 6 -52.10 -0.62 1.73
C THR A 6 -51.82 0.83 1.31
N PRO A 7 -51.03 1.60 2.06
CA PRO A 7 -50.83 3.04 1.83
C PRO A 7 -49.99 3.35 0.58
N ALA A 8 -49.91 2.44 -0.38
CA ALA A 8 -48.95 2.47 -1.48
C ALA A 8 -49.60 1.99 -2.78
N GLY A 9 -49.74 2.90 -3.75
CA GLY A 9 -50.08 2.60 -5.14
C GLY A 9 -49.01 1.75 -5.85
N PRO A 10 -49.25 1.35 -7.13
CA PRO A 10 -48.36 0.46 -7.89
C PRO A 10 -46.91 0.96 -7.97
N ALA A 11 -46.70 2.26 -8.15
CA ALA A 11 -45.36 2.85 -8.18
C ALA A 11 -44.63 2.67 -6.85
N ALA A 12 -45.31 2.87 -5.71
CA ALA A 12 -44.74 2.59 -4.40
C ALA A 12 -44.46 1.10 -4.16
N GLN A 13 -45.31 0.19 -4.67
CA GLN A 13 -45.04 -1.25 -4.61
C GLN A 13 -43.82 -1.66 -5.44
N LEU A 14 -43.66 -1.09 -6.64
CA LEU A 14 -42.47 -1.30 -7.47
C LEU A 14 -41.22 -0.73 -6.81
N ALA A 15 -41.31 0.43 -6.14
CA ALA A 15 -40.21 0.97 -5.34
C ALA A 15 -39.81 0.02 -4.21
N ASN A 16 -40.78 -0.51 -3.45
CA ASN A 16 -40.54 -1.50 -2.39
C ASN A 16 -39.91 -2.78 -2.94
N PHE A 17 -40.36 -3.26 -4.10
CA PHE A 17 -39.73 -4.37 -4.80
C PHE A 17 -38.27 -4.07 -5.14
N CYS A 18 -37.97 -2.89 -5.71
CA CYS A 18 -36.59 -2.50 -6.01
C CYS A 18 -35.73 -2.39 -4.73
N PHE A 19 -36.26 -1.85 -3.63
CA PHE A 19 -35.56 -1.85 -2.34
C PHE A 19 -35.29 -3.27 -1.85
N LEU A 20 -36.27 -4.17 -1.93
CA LEU A 20 -36.09 -5.58 -1.61
C LEU A 20 -35.00 -6.22 -2.48
N MET A 21 -35.02 -5.97 -3.79
CA MET A 21 -33.99 -6.48 -4.70
C MET A 21 -32.60 -5.94 -4.35
N SER A 22 -32.49 -4.65 -3.97
CA SER A 22 -31.22 -4.09 -3.50
C SER A 22 -30.71 -4.74 -2.20
N ALA A 23 -31.62 -5.18 -1.32
CA ALA A 23 -31.26 -5.89 -0.10
C ALA A 23 -30.88 -7.36 -0.36
N LEU A 24 -31.49 -8.01 -1.35
CA LEU A 24 -31.19 -9.39 -1.76
C LEU A 24 -29.88 -9.50 -2.54
N VAL A 25 -29.46 -8.43 -3.22
CA VAL A 25 -28.15 -8.34 -3.86
C VAL A 25 -27.14 -7.85 -2.82
N SER A 26 -26.55 -8.73 -2.02
CA SER A 26 -25.55 -8.30 -1.02
C SER A 26 -24.11 -8.30 -1.54
N ALA A 27 -23.84 -8.99 -2.65
CA ALA A 27 -22.49 -9.26 -3.11
C ALA A 27 -21.97 -8.27 -4.18
N ASP A 28 -22.85 -7.46 -4.78
CA ASP A 28 -22.49 -6.63 -5.94
C ASP A 28 -22.98 -5.18 -5.80
N ILE A 29 -22.03 -4.26 -5.63
CA ILE A 29 -22.32 -2.84 -5.39
C ILE A 29 -22.97 -2.19 -6.62
N LEU A 30 -22.63 -2.60 -7.84
CA LEU A 30 -23.21 -2.05 -9.06
C LEU A 30 -24.70 -2.36 -9.13
N LEU A 31 -25.09 -3.61 -8.89
CA LEU A 31 -26.49 -4.03 -8.89
C LEU A 31 -27.28 -3.40 -7.72
N ILE A 32 -26.68 -3.27 -6.53
CA ILE A 32 -27.30 -2.54 -5.41
C ILE A 32 -27.64 -1.11 -5.84
N ARG A 33 -26.66 -0.38 -6.42
CA ARG A 33 -26.87 1.00 -6.86
C ARG A 33 -27.88 1.09 -7.99
N PHE A 34 -27.91 0.13 -8.90
CA PHE A 34 -28.90 0.04 -9.97
C PHE A 34 -30.32 -0.07 -9.42
N PHE A 35 -30.59 -1.02 -8.53
CA PHE A 35 -31.92 -1.18 -7.95
C PHE A 35 -32.33 0.01 -7.07
N LEU A 36 -31.40 0.64 -6.36
CA LEU A 36 -31.69 1.86 -5.60
C LEU A 36 -32.07 3.02 -6.53
N CYS A 37 -31.38 3.20 -7.66
CA CYS A 37 -31.79 4.21 -8.66
C CYS A 37 -33.21 3.95 -9.16
N LEU A 38 -33.54 2.70 -9.51
CA LEU A 38 -34.89 2.32 -9.93
C LEU A 38 -35.92 2.58 -8.82
N ALA A 39 -35.61 2.26 -7.56
CA ALA A 39 -36.50 2.52 -6.43
C ALA A 39 -36.83 4.02 -6.30
N TYR A 40 -35.81 4.89 -6.39
CA TYR A 40 -36.02 6.34 -6.31
C TYR A 40 -36.71 6.94 -7.54
N ILE A 41 -36.52 6.36 -8.74
CA ILE A 41 -37.32 6.72 -9.91
C ILE A 41 -38.80 6.42 -9.66
N TRP A 42 -39.11 5.23 -9.13
CA TRP A 42 -40.50 4.86 -8.82
C TRP A 42 -41.10 5.68 -7.67
N LEU A 43 -40.33 6.04 -6.65
CA LEU A 43 -40.77 6.98 -5.61
C LEU A 43 -41.04 8.37 -6.17
N LEU A 44 -40.19 8.87 -7.07
CA LEU A 44 -40.39 10.16 -7.74
C LEU A 44 -41.68 10.15 -8.57
N VAL A 45 -41.94 9.08 -9.32
CA VAL A 45 -43.21 8.88 -10.04
C VAL A 45 -44.39 8.85 -9.05
N ASN A 46 -44.29 8.07 -7.97
CA ASN A 46 -45.36 7.98 -6.96
C ASN A 46 -45.65 9.34 -6.29
N ALA A 47 -44.63 10.12 -5.96
CA ALA A 47 -44.74 11.44 -5.35
C ALA A 47 -45.35 12.47 -6.33
N SER A 48 -44.99 12.37 -7.61
CA SER A 48 -45.53 13.23 -8.68
C SER A 48 -47.00 12.93 -8.98
N LEU A 49 -47.44 11.68 -8.78
CA LEU A 49 -48.84 11.27 -8.89
C LEU A 49 -49.69 11.58 -7.64
N GLY A 50 -49.12 12.23 -6.63
CA GLY A 50 -49.84 12.57 -5.40
C GLY A 50 -50.08 11.39 -4.45
N MET A 51 -49.19 10.39 -4.50
CA MET A 51 -49.20 9.20 -3.62
C MET A 51 -50.56 8.47 -3.64
N PRO A 52 -50.98 7.96 -4.82
CA PRO A 52 -52.30 7.33 -4.98
C PRO A 52 -52.45 6.12 -4.06
N ARG A 53 -53.65 5.93 -3.50
CA ARG A 53 -53.96 4.80 -2.60
C ARG A 53 -54.53 3.64 -3.40
N TRP A 54 -53.97 2.44 -3.21
CA TRP A 54 -54.49 1.21 -3.82
C TRP A 54 -55.73 0.70 -3.04
N PRO A 55 -56.74 0.09 -3.69
CA PRO A 55 -56.87 -0.19 -5.13
C PRO A 55 -57.54 0.91 -5.96
N ALA A 56 -58.18 1.90 -5.33
CA ALA A 56 -58.99 2.89 -6.02
C ALA A 56 -58.18 3.84 -6.92
N MET A 57 -56.86 3.94 -6.68
CA MET A 57 -55.96 4.87 -7.37
C MET A 57 -56.39 6.34 -7.23
N ASP A 58 -57.13 6.65 -6.16
CA ASP A 58 -57.59 8.00 -5.88
C ASP A 58 -56.38 8.91 -5.64
N SER A 59 -56.22 9.90 -6.51
CA SER A 59 -55.24 10.96 -6.29
C SER A 59 -55.73 11.86 -5.16
N THR A 60 -54.85 12.22 -4.24
CA THR A 60 -55.18 13.18 -3.16
C THR A 60 -55.41 14.61 -3.68
N GLY A 61 -55.23 14.85 -4.97
CA GLY A 61 -55.35 16.16 -5.62
C GLY A 61 -54.13 17.06 -5.45
N GLY A 62 -53.09 16.61 -4.74
CA GLY A 62 -51.85 17.37 -4.52
C GLY A 62 -50.60 16.59 -4.93
N ILE A 63 -49.52 17.31 -5.23
CA ILE A 63 -48.19 16.74 -5.47
C ILE A 63 -47.38 16.70 -4.17
N SER A 64 -46.60 15.63 -3.95
CA SER A 64 -45.74 15.52 -2.76
C SER A 64 -44.39 16.17 -3.00
N VAL A 65 -44.28 17.48 -2.76
CA VAL A 65 -43.04 18.26 -2.99
C VAL A 65 -41.86 17.71 -2.17
N ASP A 66 -42.11 17.31 -0.93
CA ASP A 66 -41.10 16.69 -0.07
C ASP A 66 -40.60 15.35 -0.65
N GLY A 67 -41.52 14.47 -1.05
CA GLY A 67 -41.18 13.19 -1.68
C GLY A 67 -40.42 13.35 -3.00
N ILE A 68 -40.77 14.35 -3.81
CA ILE A 68 -40.04 14.71 -5.03
C ILE A 68 -38.61 15.15 -4.68
N THR A 69 -38.47 16.08 -3.73
CA THR A 69 -37.18 16.65 -3.33
C THR A 69 -36.21 15.56 -2.85
N TRP A 70 -36.65 14.71 -1.92
CA TRP A 70 -35.82 13.61 -1.42
C TRP A 70 -35.49 12.58 -2.50
N SER A 71 -36.47 12.22 -3.34
CA SER A 71 -36.23 11.25 -4.42
C SER A 71 -35.21 11.77 -5.43
N VAL A 72 -35.26 13.06 -5.78
CA VAL A 72 -34.28 13.70 -6.67
C VAL A 72 -32.89 13.70 -6.04
N LEU A 73 -32.75 14.13 -4.78
CA LEU A 73 -31.46 14.17 -4.10
C LEU A 73 -30.83 12.76 -4.03
N CYS A 74 -31.61 11.76 -3.59
CA CYS A 74 -31.15 10.38 -3.55
C CYS A 74 -30.78 9.86 -4.94
N LEU A 75 -31.60 10.14 -5.96
CA LEU A 75 -31.34 9.73 -7.34
C LEU A 75 -30.05 10.33 -7.88
N LEU A 76 -29.71 11.58 -7.55
CA LEU A 76 -28.45 12.19 -7.95
C LEU A 76 -27.24 11.45 -7.36
N PHE A 77 -27.25 11.16 -6.06
CA PHE A 77 -26.14 10.44 -5.41
C PHE A 77 -26.03 8.99 -5.89
N HIS A 78 -27.14 8.26 -5.95
CA HIS A 78 -27.15 6.88 -6.43
C HIS A 78 -26.83 6.80 -7.92
N GLY A 79 -27.37 7.71 -8.74
CA GLY A 79 -27.15 7.79 -10.17
C GLY A 79 -25.70 8.13 -10.52
N TYR A 80 -25.09 9.08 -9.80
CA TYR A 80 -23.67 9.38 -9.96
C TYR A 80 -22.78 8.17 -9.59
N SER A 81 -23.07 7.52 -8.47
CA SER A 81 -22.34 6.30 -8.06
C SER A 81 -22.52 5.18 -9.08
N LEU A 82 -23.73 4.96 -9.60
CA LEU A 82 -24.01 3.95 -10.61
C LEU A 82 -23.26 4.25 -11.91
N ALA A 83 -23.35 5.49 -12.41
CA ALA A 83 -22.66 5.91 -13.62
C ALA A 83 -21.14 5.71 -13.50
N ARG A 84 -20.56 6.01 -12.34
CA ARG A 84 -19.14 5.76 -12.08
C ARG A 84 -18.79 4.28 -12.10
N LEU A 85 -19.59 3.41 -11.45
CA LEU A 85 -19.36 1.97 -11.46
C LEU A 85 -19.49 1.38 -12.88
N VAL A 86 -20.50 1.80 -13.64
CA VAL A 86 -20.64 1.41 -15.06
C VAL A 86 -19.44 1.88 -15.89
N TRP A 87 -18.93 3.08 -15.61
CA TRP A 87 -17.75 3.60 -16.27
C TRP A 87 -16.48 2.83 -15.91
N ASP A 88 -16.37 2.34 -14.68
CA ASP A 88 -15.22 1.53 -14.23
C ASP A 88 -15.18 0.14 -14.91
N GLU A 89 -16.33 -0.40 -15.35
CA GLU A 89 -16.43 -1.65 -16.13
C GLU A 89 -15.94 -1.53 -17.59
N ARG A 90 -15.61 -0.31 -18.06
CA ARG A 90 -15.15 -0.13 -19.43
C ARG A 90 -13.83 -0.89 -19.69
N PRO A 91 -13.60 -1.41 -20.91
CA PRO A 91 -12.32 -2.04 -21.24
C PRO A 91 -11.13 -1.11 -20.97
N VAL A 92 -10.19 -1.56 -20.14
CA VAL A 92 -8.98 -0.79 -19.79
C VAL A 92 -7.79 -1.30 -20.61
N GLY A 93 -7.32 -0.48 -21.54
CA GLY A 93 -6.04 -0.70 -22.24
C GLY A 93 -4.85 -0.11 -21.48
N PHE A 94 -3.70 -0.78 -21.64
CA PHE A 94 -2.37 -0.27 -21.28
C PHE A 94 -1.71 0.46 -22.45
N ARG A 95 -0.68 1.25 -22.16
CA ARG A 95 0.00 2.09 -23.16
C ARG A 95 1.01 1.31 -24.00
N SER A 96 1.58 0.25 -23.43
CA SER A 96 2.60 -0.58 -24.07
C SER A 96 2.36 -2.06 -23.79
N GLU A 97 2.95 -2.93 -24.62
CA GLU A 97 2.93 -4.37 -24.38
C GLU A 97 3.68 -4.74 -23.09
N ASP A 98 4.73 -4.00 -22.73
CA ASP A 98 5.45 -4.23 -21.46
C ASP A 98 4.54 -3.99 -20.24
N GLU A 99 3.68 -2.96 -20.25
CA GLU A 99 2.69 -2.73 -19.20
C GLU A 99 1.63 -3.84 -19.15
N GLU A 100 1.18 -4.31 -20.32
CA GLU A 100 0.22 -5.41 -20.44
C GLU A 100 0.81 -6.74 -19.92
N GLN A 101 2.08 -7.03 -20.23
CA GLN A 101 2.78 -8.20 -19.72
C GLN A 101 3.01 -8.12 -18.22
N LEU A 102 3.39 -6.94 -17.71
CA LEU A 102 3.52 -6.73 -16.27
C LEU A 102 2.16 -6.91 -15.56
N TRP A 103 1.07 -6.45 -16.18
CA TRP A 103 -0.28 -6.74 -15.67
C TRP A 103 -0.59 -8.23 -15.66
N ARG A 104 -0.30 -8.99 -16.72
CA ARG A 104 -0.52 -10.46 -16.74
C ARG A 104 0.20 -11.15 -15.59
N PHE A 105 1.45 -10.72 -15.32
CA PHE A 105 2.23 -11.22 -14.19
C PHE A 105 1.55 -10.95 -12.84
N PHE A 106 1.08 -9.73 -12.57
CA PHE A 106 0.33 -9.43 -11.34
C PHE A 106 -1.04 -10.14 -11.30
N TYR A 107 -1.75 -10.20 -12.42
CA TYR A 107 -3.04 -10.88 -12.50
C TYR A 107 -2.91 -12.37 -12.15
N ARG A 108 -1.87 -13.06 -12.62
CA ARG A 108 -1.63 -14.46 -12.28
C ARG A 108 -1.21 -14.68 -10.84
N ARG A 109 -0.40 -13.78 -10.28
CA ARG A 109 0.15 -13.93 -8.91
C ARG A 109 -0.78 -13.45 -7.81
N CYS A 110 -1.69 -12.53 -8.10
CA CYS A 110 -2.62 -12.01 -7.09
C CYS A 110 -4.03 -11.68 -7.59
N GLY A 111 -4.33 -11.80 -8.88
CA GLY A 111 -5.65 -11.49 -9.42
C GLY A 111 -5.92 -9.99 -9.61
N MET A 112 -4.89 -9.15 -9.64
CA MET A 112 -5.04 -7.70 -9.77
C MET A 112 -5.70 -7.32 -11.10
N GLY A 113 -6.85 -6.63 -11.02
CA GLY A 113 -7.58 -6.13 -12.18
C GLY A 113 -6.80 -5.08 -12.98
N ARG A 114 -7.24 -4.85 -14.22
CA ARG A 114 -6.59 -3.87 -15.12
C ARG A 114 -6.69 -2.45 -14.59
N LEU A 115 -7.82 -2.09 -13.98
CA LEU A 115 -8.05 -0.75 -13.44
C LEU A 115 -7.10 -0.46 -12.28
N GLU A 116 -6.97 -1.41 -11.34
CA GLU A 116 -6.06 -1.33 -10.20
C GLU A 116 -4.61 -1.28 -10.66
N MET A 117 -4.24 -2.14 -11.60
CA MET A 117 -2.88 -2.14 -12.14
C MET A 117 -2.55 -0.81 -12.84
N LYS A 118 -3.49 -0.22 -13.56
CA LYS A 118 -3.32 1.11 -14.16
C LYS A 118 -3.14 2.21 -13.12
N GLN A 119 -3.67 2.05 -11.89
CA GLN A 119 -3.37 2.96 -10.79
C GLN A 119 -1.97 2.71 -10.23
N VAL A 120 -1.58 1.45 -10.03
CA VAL A 120 -0.25 1.04 -9.54
C VAL A 120 0.87 1.49 -10.48
N LEU A 121 0.67 1.38 -11.79
CA LEU A 121 1.65 1.77 -12.81
C LEU A 121 1.96 3.27 -12.80
N ARG A 122 1.07 4.13 -12.28
CA ARG A 122 1.32 5.58 -12.18
C ARG A 122 2.47 5.94 -11.24
N TYR A 123 2.80 5.05 -10.31
CA TYR A 123 3.79 5.27 -9.27
C TYR A 123 5.04 4.42 -9.47
N GLY A 124 5.26 3.84 -10.65
CA GLY A 124 6.46 3.07 -10.90
C GLY A 124 7.11 3.46 -12.21
N ARG A 125 8.31 2.93 -12.43
CA ARG A 125 9.09 3.23 -13.63
C ARG A 125 9.85 2.00 -14.13
N TRP A 126 9.95 1.91 -15.45
CA TRP A 126 10.83 0.99 -16.14
C TRP A 126 12.30 1.40 -15.95
N VAL A 127 13.16 0.43 -15.72
CA VAL A 127 14.60 0.62 -15.54
C VAL A 127 15.31 -0.43 -16.40
N ARG A 128 16.26 0.01 -17.23
CA ARG A 128 17.15 -0.87 -17.98
C ARG A 128 18.54 -0.81 -17.37
N VAL A 129 19.13 -1.96 -17.09
CA VAL A 129 20.45 -2.07 -16.48
C VAL A 129 21.32 -2.95 -17.36
N PRO A 130 22.39 -2.42 -17.98
CA PRO A 130 23.33 -3.19 -18.77
C PRO A 130 24.02 -4.31 -17.97
N ALA A 131 24.42 -5.36 -18.66
CA ALA A 131 25.21 -6.44 -18.08
C ALA A 131 26.46 -5.91 -17.34
N GLY A 132 26.74 -6.49 -16.17
CA GLY A 132 27.84 -6.11 -15.29
C GLY A 132 27.56 -4.91 -14.37
N GLN A 133 26.50 -4.14 -14.60
CA GLN A 133 26.15 -3.01 -13.73
C GLN A 133 25.37 -3.43 -12.48
N ALA A 134 25.52 -2.66 -11.40
CA ALA A 134 24.73 -2.86 -10.19
C ALA A 134 23.27 -2.46 -10.44
N ILE A 135 22.34 -3.38 -10.19
CA ILE A 135 20.90 -3.10 -10.13
C ILE A 135 20.59 -2.42 -8.80
N MET A 136 21.20 -2.94 -7.74
CA MET A 136 21.23 -2.31 -6.42
C MET A 136 22.55 -2.61 -5.76
N SER A 137 23.15 -1.59 -5.17
CA SER A 137 24.38 -1.70 -4.40
C SER A 137 24.26 -0.85 -3.15
N GLY A 138 24.84 -1.35 -2.07
CA GLY A 138 24.92 -0.60 -0.82
C GLY A 138 23.56 -0.31 -0.23
N THR A 139 23.47 0.86 0.38
CA THR A 139 22.39 1.24 1.27
C THR A 139 21.10 1.56 0.49
N ASP A 140 21.17 1.93 -0.79
CA ASP A 140 20.02 2.25 -1.66
C ASP A 140 19.14 1.05 -2.02
N ALA A 141 19.66 -0.17 -1.82
CA ALA A 141 18.89 -1.39 -1.99
C ALA A 141 17.58 -1.39 -1.18
N HIS A 142 17.52 -0.65 -0.07
CA HIS A 142 16.35 -0.63 0.82
C HIS A 142 15.27 0.39 0.45
N LEU A 143 15.49 1.25 -0.54
CA LEU A 143 14.57 2.36 -0.85
C LEU A 143 13.67 2.07 -2.05
N ARG A 144 13.95 1.00 -2.79
CA ARG A 144 13.22 0.65 -4.01
C ARG A 144 12.93 -0.84 -4.06
N PHE A 145 11.69 -1.16 -4.41
CA PHE A 145 11.24 -2.49 -4.75
C PHE A 145 11.35 -2.66 -6.27
N TYR A 146 11.86 -3.82 -6.70
CA TYR A 146 12.09 -4.11 -8.10
C TYR A 146 11.49 -5.47 -8.46
N VAL A 147 10.87 -5.54 -9.64
CA VAL A 147 10.49 -6.78 -10.30
C VAL A 147 11.42 -6.97 -11.50
N LEU A 148 12.12 -8.09 -11.55
CA LEU A 148 12.93 -8.48 -12.70
C LEU A 148 12.00 -9.01 -13.79
N VAL A 149 11.86 -8.27 -14.89
CA VAL A 149 10.97 -8.65 -16.00
C VAL A 149 11.73 -9.49 -17.01
N GLU A 150 12.95 -9.09 -17.36
CA GLU A 150 13.81 -9.75 -18.34
C GLU A 150 15.27 -9.65 -17.89
N GLY A 151 16.07 -10.64 -18.25
CA GLY A 151 17.48 -10.76 -17.91
C GLY A 151 17.76 -11.65 -16.70
N LEU A 152 19.06 -11.78 -16.39
CA LEU A 152 19.58 -12.53 -15.25
C LEU A 152 20.27 -11.57 -14.29
N ALA A 153 20.07 -11.76 -13.00
CA ALA A 153 20.76 -10.98 -11.98
C ALA A 153 21.45 -11.89 -10.96
N ALA A 154 22.61 -11.47 -10.46
CA ALA A 154 23.31 -12.14 -9.38
C ALA A 154 23.01 -11.40 -8.07
N LEU A 155 22.30 -12.06 -7.16
CA LEU A 155 21.98 -11.55 -5.82
C LEU A 155 23.01 -12.04 -4.81
N ARG A 156 23.60 -11.11 -4.08
CA ARG A 156 24.53 -11.37 -2.98
C ARG A 156 23.98 -10.75 -1.71
N ASP A 157 23.86 -11.56 -0.67
CA ASP A 157 23.67 -11.06 0.69
C ASP A 157 25.06 -10.81 1.30
N VAL A 158 25.30 -9.61 1.83
CA VAL A 158 26.50 -9.29 2.62
C VAL A 158 26.07 -9.16 4.07
N TYR A 159 26.63 -9.99 4.95
CA TYR A 159 26.33 -10.00 6.37
C TYR A 159 27.64 -9.84 7.16
N GLU A 160 27.73 -8.82 8.01
CA GLU A 160 28.93 -8.52 8.82
C GLU A 160 30.23 -8.51 7.95
N GLY A 161 30.16 -7.85 6.79
CA GLY A 161 31.27 -7.77 5.82
C GLY A 161 31.53 -9.07 5.03
N THR A 162 30.87 -10.18 5.36
CA THR A 162 31.03 -11.45 4.67
C THR A 162 29.99 -11.60 3.56
N ALA A 163 30.45 -11.62 2.31
CA ALA A 163 29.58 -11.83 1.16
C ALA A 163 29.23 -13.32 0.97
N THR A 164 27.94 -13.63 0.87
CA THR A 164 27.45 -14.95 0.50
C THR A 164 27.70 -15.25 -0.99
N LYS A 165 27.72 -16.54 -1.35
CA LYS A 165 27.82 -16.96 -2.75
C LYS A 165 26.67 -16.32 -3.56
N PRO A 166 26.97 -15.67 -4.70
CA PRO A 166 25.92 -15.09 -5.55
C PRO A 166 24.90 -16.14 -5.96
N ARG A 167 23.63 -15.76 -5.85
CA ARG A 167 22.48 -16.55 -6.29
C ARG A 167 21.90 -15.91 -7.53
N THR A 168 21.81 -16.67 -8.61
CA THR A 168 21.13 -16.22 -9.82
C THR A 168 19.64 -16.01 -9.54
N GLN A 169 19.13 -14.86 -9.96
CA GLN A 169 17.73 -14.49 -9.99
C GLN A 169 17.30 -14.44 -11.45
N PHE A 170 16.09 -14.92 -11.69
CA PHE A 170 15.50 -15.06 -13.02
C PHE A 170 14.37 -14.07 -13.20
N SER A 171 13.85 -13.96 -14.42
CA SER A 171 12.59 -13.26 -14.66
C SER A 171 11.53 -13.71 -13.64
N SER A 172 10.71 -12.75 -13.20
CA SER A 172 9.68 -12.87 -12.16
C SER A 172 10.16 -12.77 -10.71
N CYS A 173 11.47 -12.85 -10.46
CA CYS A 173 12.05 -12.60 -9.15
C CYS A 173 11.90 -11.13 -8.75
N CYS A 174 11.78 -10.90 -7.45
CA CYS A 174 11.65 -9.57 -6.87
C CYS A 174 12.84 -9.27 -5.97
N PHE A 175 13.27 -8.02 -5.97
CA PHE A 175 14.32 -7.54 -5.08
C PHE A 175 13.74 -6.65 -3.99
N SER A 176 14.42 -6.60 -2.85
CA SER A 176 14.02 -5.79 -1.67
C SER A 176 12.63 -6.14 -1.16
N PHE A 177 12.38 -7.44 -1.11
CA PHE A 177 11.10 -8.04 -0.71
C PHE A 177 10.60 -7.55 0.67
N GLN A 178 11.52 -7.13 1.56
CA GLN A 178 11.17 -6.55 2.86
C GLN A 178 10.23 -5.33 2.77
N LEU A 179 10.29 -4.56 1.69
CA LEU A 179 9.44 -3.38 1.48
C LEU A 179 7.96 -3.72 1.36
N LEU A 180 7.63 -4.98 1.03
CA LEU A 180 6.24 -5.43 0.97
C LEU A 180 5.57 -5.50 2.35
N SER A 181 6.35 -5.34 3.43
CA SER A 181 5.83 -5.17 4.79
C SER A 181 4.94 -3.93 4.95
N ILE A 182 5.06 -2.95 4.06
CA ILE A 182 4.18 -1.77 3.99
C ILE A 182 2.71 -2.17 3.76
N PHE A 183 2.47 -3.30 3.10
CA PHE A 183 1.13 -3.83 2.87
C PHE A 183 0.59 -4.65 4.04
N GLY A 184 1.35 -4.81 5.13
CA GLY A 184 0.93 -5.51 6.34
C GLY A 184 1.26 -7.01 6.36
N ILE A 185 2.22 -7.46 5.54
CA ILE A 185 2.82 -8.81 5.65
C ILE A 185 4.19 -8.66 6.27
N TYR A 186 4.37 -9.18 7.48
CA TYR A 186 5.70 -9.25 8.06
C TYR A 186 6.52 -10.32 7.35
N THR A 187 7.36 -9.89 6.40
CA THR A 187 8.39 -10.74 5.83
C THR A 187 9.56 -10.67 6.81
N GLY A 188 9.79 -11.72 7.60
CA GLY A 188 10.75 -11.76 8.72
C GLY A 188 12.24 -11.58 8.35
N PHE A 189 12.53 -10.91 7.25
CA PHE A 189 13.85 -10.44 6.83
C PHE A 189 14.12 -9.06 7.44
N GLU A 190 14.01 -8.91 8.75
CA GLU A 190 14.52 -7.71 9.42
C GLU A 190 16.02 -7.65 9.18
N ARG A 191 16.45 -6.68 8.38
CA ARG A 191 17.85 -6.45 8.07
C ARG A 191 18.38 -5.48 9.10
N ARG A 192 19.32 -5.94 9.93
CA ARG A 192 20.24 -5.03 10.62
C ARG A 192 20.95 -4.18 9.55
N ALA A 193 21.41 -2.97 9.88
CA ALA A 193 22.11 -2.13 8.91
C ALA A 193 23.30 -2.85 8.23
N GLU A 194 23.88 -3.81 8.94
CA GLU A 194 24.97 -4.68 8.48
C GLU A 194 24.57 -5.72 7.40
N HIS A 195 23.27 -5.90 7.14
CA HIS A 195 22.78 -6.86 6.16
C HIS A 195 22.37 -6.18 4.84
N VAL A 196 23.34 -6.01 3.95
CA VAL A 196 23.18 -5.31 2.67
C VAL A 196 22.85 -6.32 1.55
N LEU A 197 21.84 -6.00 0.74
CA LEU A 197 21.57 -6.69 -0.54
C LEU A 197 22.34 -5.98 -1.64
N ALA A 198 23.12 -6.75 -2.38
CA ALA A 198 23.65 -6.32 -3.66
C ALA A 198 23.07 -7.19 -4.76
N ALA A 199 22.58 -6.58 -5.83
CA ALA A 199 22.19 -7.28 -7.04
C ALA A 199 22.94 -6.67 -8.22
N THR A 200 23.58 -7.52 -9.01
CA THR A 200 24.31 -7.12 -10.23
C THR A 200 23.66 -7.77 -11.43
N ALA A 201 23.49 -7.01 -12.52
CA ALA A 201 23.00 -7.54 -13.78
C ALA A 201 24.05 -8.50 -14.38
N VAL A 202 23.65 -9.73 -14.67
CA VAL A 202 24.50 -10.73 -15.35
C VAL A 202 24.37 -10.59 -16.86
N THR A 203 23.14 -10.33 -17.33
CA THR A 203 22.82 -9.94 -18.70
C THR A 203 22.19 -8.56 -18.71
N ASP A 204 21.82 -8.04 -19.87
CA ASP A 204 21.01 -6.83 -19.95
C ASP A 204 19.64 -7.09 -19.30
N CYS A 205 19.32 -6.33 -18.26
CA CYS A 205 18.12 -6.51 -17.45
C CYS A 205 17.09 -5.43 -17.73
N LEU A 206 15.83 -5.84 -17.84
CA LEU A 206 14.66 -4.96 -17.78
C LEU A 206 13.95 -5.17 -16.44
N LEU A 207 13.76 -4.09 -15.69
CA LEU A 207 13.11 -4.09 -14.40
C LEU A 207 11.95 -3.10 -14.37
N TYR A 208 10.97 -3.38 -13.51
CA TYR A 208 9.99 -2.39 -13.08
C TYR A 208 10.23 -2.06 -11.61
N SER A 209 10.22 -0.77 -11.26
CA SER A 209 10.63 -0.32 -9.92
C SER A 209 9.66 0.68 -9.30
N TRP A 210 9.51 0.58 -7.98
CA TRP A 210 8.78 1.52 -7.13
C TRP A 210 9.67 1.94 -5.96
N SER A 211 9.64 3.21 -5.57
CA SER A 211 10.23 3.70 -4.34
C SER A 211 9.39 3.33 -3.12
N VAL A 212 9.97 3.45 -1.93
CA VAL A 212 9.24 3.26 -0.68
C VAL A 212 8.06 4.22 -0.52
N ASP A 213 8.20 5.48 -0.91
CA ASP A 213 7.13 6.49 -0.83
C ASP A 213 6.00 6.20 -1.83
N GLU A 214 6.37 5.72 -3.02
CA GLU A 214 5.43 5.24 -4.04
C GLU A 214 4.63 4.04 -3.52
N LEU A 215 5.30 3.06 -2.89
CA LEU A 215 4.64 1.91 -2.27
C LEU A 215 3.74 2.31 -1.10
N GLN A 216 4.16 3.27 -0.27
CA GLN A 216 3.33 3.81 0.80
C GLN A 216 2.08 4.47 0.24
N THR A 217 2.22 5.27 -0.81
CA THR A 217 1.09 5.92 -1.51
C THR A 217 0.15 4.88 -2.11
N ILE A 218 0.67 3.81 -2.72
CA ILE A 218 -0.12 2.68 -3.19
C ILE A 218 -0.88 2.02 -2.04
N ALA A 219 -0.25 1.87 -0.86
CA ALA A 219 -0.83 1.19 0.28
C ALA A 219 -1.91 2.01 1.03
N THR A 220 -1.81 3.34 1.05
CA THR A 220 -2.72 4.24 1.79
C THR A 220 -3.67 5.02 0.90
N GLY A 221 -3.24 5.41 -0.30
CA GLY A 221 -3.93 6.38 -1.15
C GLY A 221 -4.76 5.78 -2.28
N LEU A 222 -4.58 4.48 -2.58
CA LEU A 222 -5.37 3.78 -3.60
C LEU A 222 -6.52 2.98 -2.99
N SER A 223 -7.34 2.36 -3.86
CA SER A 223 -8.41 1.46 -3.43
C SER A 223 -7.88 0.41 -2.46
N PRO A 224 -8.57 0.13 -1.33
CA PRO A 224 -8.12 -0.88 -0.37
C PRO A 224 -7.91 -2.28 -0.97
N ALA A 225 -8.58 -2.59 -2.08
CA ALA A 225 -8.37 -3.82 -2.84
C ALA A 225 -6.91 -3.95 -3.35
N VAL A 226 -6.28 -2.83 -3.74
CA VAL A 226 -4.89 -2.79 -4.21
C VAL A 226 -3.95 -3.34 -3.14
N SER A 227 -4.10 -2.89 -1.90
CA SER A 227 -3.30 -3.39 -0.78
C SER A 227 -3.51 -4.89 -0.54
N ALA A 228 -4.73 -5.41 -0.71
CA ALA A 228 -4.99 -6.85 -0.61
C ALA A 228 -4.28 -7.63 -1.74
N TYR A 229 -4.29 -7.12 -2.98
CA TYR A 229 -3.57 -7.72 -4.09
C TYR A 229 -2.06 -7.80 -3.83
N TRP A 230 -1.46 -6.75 -3.28
CA TRP A 230 -0.04 -6.77 -2.90
C TRP A 230 0.26 -7.79 -1.80
N ARG A 231 -0.69 -8.03 -0.88
CA ARG A 231 -0.54 -9.10 0.10
C ARG A 231 -0.50 -10.48 -0.54
N TYR A 232 -1.48 -10.79 -1.38
CA TYR A 232 -1.52 -12.07 -2.09
C TYR A 232 -0.29 -12.26 -2.98
N PHE A 233 0.13 -11.19 -3.65
CA PHE A 233 1.34 -11.17 -4.44
C PHE A 233 2.56 -11.55 -3.59
N SER A 234 2.73 -10.93 -2.42
CA SER A 234 3.84 -11.24 -1.53
C SER A 234 3.81 -12.70 -1.07
N LEU A 235 2.64 -13.23 -0.68
CA LEU A 235 2.53 -14.62 -0.26
C LEU A 235 2.85 -15.60 -1.40
N CYS A 236 2.35 -15.32 -2.61
CA CYS A 236 2.66 -16.11 -3.81
C CYS A 236 4.16 -16.11 -4.11
N GLN A 237 4.79 -14.93 -4.08
CA GLN A 237 6.22 -14.77 -4.30
C GLN A 237 7.06 -15.53 -3.26
N MET A 238 6.69 -15.45 -1.98
CA MET A 238 7.35 -16.22 -0.93
C MET A 238 7.21 -17.73 -1.15
N GLY A 239 6.02 -18.19 -1.56
CA GLY A 239 5.77 -19.59 -1.85
C GLY A 239 6.61 -20.11 -3.02
N LEU A 240 6.65 -19.39 -4.14
CA LEU A 240 7.46 -19.73 -5.30
C LEU A 240 8.96 -19.74 -4.95
N TYR A 241 9.42 -18.70 -4.24
CA TYR A 241 10.80 -18.59 -3.81
C TYR A 241 11.21 -19.70 -2.85
N PHE A 242 10.36 -20.03 -1.88
CA PHE A 242 10.58 -21.13 -0.95
C PHE A 242 10.62 -22.48 -1.67
N SER A 243 9.70 -22.72 -2.60
CA SER A 243 9.64 -23.96 -3.39
C SER A 243 10.93 -24.19 -4.19
N HIS A 244 11.41 -23.14 -4.86
CA HIS A 244 12.70 -23.18 -5.59
C HIS A 244 13.88 -23.47 -4.65
N ARG A 245 13.88 -22.88 -3.45
CA ARG A 245 14.96 -23.09 -2.46
C ARG A 245 14.93 -24.46 -1.81
N ALA A 246 13.75 -24.97 -1.50
CA ALA A 246 13.57 -26.26 -0.85
C ALA A 246 13.90 -27.43 -1.78
N HIS A 247 13.81 -27.22 -3.10
CA HIS A 247 14.05 -28.25 -4.12
C HIS A 247 15.03 -27.77 -5.19
N PRO A 248 16.31 -27.54 -4.83
CA PRO A 248 17.33 -27.16 -5.79
C PRO A 248 17.44 -28.26 -6.87
N GLY A 249 17.35 -27.87 -8.14
CA GLY A 249 17.40 -28.78 -9.29
C GLY A 249 16.03 -29.18 -9.85
N ARG A 250 14.92 -28.82 -9.20
CA ARG A 250 13.61 -28.84 -9.88
C ARG A 250 13.51 -27.67 -10.85
N GLN A 251 12.85 -27.90 -11.98
CA GLN A 251 12.51 -26.86 -12.94
C GLN A 251 11.71 -25.75 -12.24
N LEU A 252 12.00 -24.50 -12.60
CA LEU A 252 11.23 -23.35 -12.11
C LEU A 252 9.78 -23.51 -12.57
N VAL A 253 8.84 -23.06 -11.74
CA VAL A 253 7.41 -23.08 -12.06
C VAL A 253 6.85 -21.67 -12.05
N CYS A 254 5.97 -21.39 -13.00
CA CYS A 254 5.23 -20.14 -13.06
C CYS A 254 4.06 -20.13 -12.06
N ALA A 255 3.31 -19.03 -12.00
CA ALA A 255 2.19 -18.90 -11.07
C ALA A 255 1.03 -19.89 -11.34
N THR A 256 0.94 -20.47 -12.54
CA THR A 256 -0.04 -21.52 -12.85
C THR A 256 0.42 -22.91 -12.42
N GLY A 257 1.62 -23.04 -11.83
CA GLY A 257 2.22 -24.31 -11.42
C GLY A 257 2.81 -25.13 -12.57
N GLU A 258 2.90 -24.56 -13.77
CA GLU A 258 3.53 -25.20 -14.91
C GLU A 258 5.04 -24.90 -14.94
N PRO A 259 5.85 -25.79 -15.51
CA PRO A 259 7.27 -25.54 -15.69
C PRO A 259 7.51 -24.31 -16.58
N GLU A 260 8.48 -23.50 -16.18
CA GLU A 260 9.10 -22.47 -17.01
C GLU A 260 9.94 -23.11 -18.12
N GLY A 261 10.02 -22.46 -19.28
CA GLY A 261 10.86 -22.92 -20.38
C GLY A 261 12.36 -22.78 -20.09
N ASP A 262 13.19 -23.49 -20.86
CA ASP A 262 14.65 -23.49 -20.68
C ASP A 262 15.24 -22.09 -20.95
N GLU A 263 14.60 -21.32 -21.81
CA GLU A 263 14.92 -19.94 -22.13
C GLU A 263 14.94 -19.00 -20.91
N VAL A 264 14.21 -19.29 -19.83
CA VAL A 264 14.24 -18.47 -18.60
C VAL A 264 15.62 -18.50 -17.93
N TRP A 265 16.35 -19.62 -18.08
CA TRP A 265 17.72 -19.75 -17.57
C TRP A 265 18.72 -18.91 -18.36
N GLU A 266 18.38 -18.53 -19.59
CA GLU A 266 19.16 -17.66 -20.46
C GLU A 266 18.81 -16.17 -20.27
N GLY A 267 17.82 -15.87 -19.42
CA GLY A 267 17.37 -14.51 -19.12
C GLY A 267 16.13 -14.07 -19.89
N HIS A 268 15.44 -14.98 -20.58
CA HIS A 268 14.15 -14.64 -21.19
C HIS A 268 13.06 -14.40 -20.13
N ARG A 269 11.97 -13.75 -20.56
CA ARG A 269 10.82 -13.46 -19.70
C ARG A 269 10.12 -14.76 -19.27
N SER A 270 9.73 -14.84 -18.01
CA SER A 270 8.89 -15.91 -17.46
C SER A 270 7.56 -15.98 -18.21
N ARG A 271 7.00 -17.20 -18.26
CA ARG A 271 5.67 -17.47 -18.82
C ARG A 271 4.57 -16.62 -18.18
N ASP A 272 4.76 -16.19 -16.94
CA ASP A 272 3.83 -15.27 -16.26
C ASP A 272 3.67 -13.93 -16.99
N PHE A 273 4.68 -13.48 -17.74
CA PHE A 273 4.63 -12.27 -18.57
C PHE A 273 4.15 -12.55 -20.01
N THR A 274 4.67 -13.62 -20.62
CA THR A 274 4.58 -13.86 -22.06
C THR A 274 3.34 -14.61 -22.50
N ASP A 275 2.92 -15.64 -21.76
CA ASP A 275 1.78 -16.46 -22.15
C ASP A 275 0.51 -15.59 -22.15
N GLY A 276 -0.28 -15.69 -23.22
CA GLY A 276 -1.60 -15.06 -23.27
C GLY A 276 -2.51 -15.61 -22.17
N LEU A 277 -3.53 -14.84 -21.77
CA LEU A 277 -4.51 -15.32 -20.80
C LEU A 277 -5.24 -16.54 -21.34
N ARG A 278 -5.31 -17.59 -20.53
CA ARG A 278 -6.06 -18.81 -20.85
C ARG A 278 -7.55 -18.52 -20.82
N ARG A 279 -8.34 -19.40 -21.44
CA ARG A 279 -9.81 -19.22 -21.50
C ARG A 279 -10.46 -19.08 -20.13
N TYR A 280 -9.94 -19.76 -19.11
CA TYR A 280 -10.45 -19.67 -17.73
C TYR A 280 -9.91 -18.46 -16.96
N GLU A 281 -8.78 -17.89 -17.38
CA GLU A 281 -8.21 -16.64 -16.83
C GLU A 281 -8.88 -15.42 -17.44
N SER A 282 -9.26 -15.50 -18.73
CA SER A 282 -9.92 -14.43 -19.45
C SER A 282 -11.35 -14.26 -18.95
N GLN A 283 -11.66 -13.09 -18.40
CA GLN A 283 -13.02 -12.67 -18.11
C GLN A 283 -13.76 -12.30 -19.40
N ARG A 284 -14.02 -13.28 -20.27
CA ARG A 284 -14.89 -13.04 -21.42
C ARG A 284 -16.32 -12.93 -20.94
N HIS A 285 -16.99 -11.83 -21.31
CA HIS A 285 -18.43 -11.65 -21.10
C HIS A 285 -19.19 -12.67 -21.97
N THR A 286 -19.40 -13.86 -21.43
CA THR A 286 -20.31 -14.85 -22.00
C THR A 286 -21.67 -14.67 -21.36
N LEU A 287 -22.76 -14.91 -22.09
CA LEU A 287 -24.12 -14.86 -21.53
C LEU A 287 -24.24 -15.80 -20.32
N LYS A 288 -23.63 -16.99 -20.39
CA LYS A 288 -23.56 -17.93 -19.28
C LYS A 288 -22.80 -17.35 -18.08
N GLY A 289 -21.68 -16.67 -18.31
CA GLY A 289 -20.93 -15.96 -17.28
C GLY A 289 -21.73 -14.83 -16.63
N PHE A 290 -22.45 -14.06 -17.44
CA PHE A 290 -23.35 -13.01 -16.95
C PHE A 290 -24.49 -13.58 -16.10
N LEU A 291 -25.18 -14.65 -16.56
CA LEU A 291 -26.23 -15.30 -15.78
C LEU A 291 -25.69 -15.94 -14.48
N ALA A 292 -24.50 -16.54 -14.54
CA ALA A 292 -23.84 -17.09 -13.36
C ALA A 292 -23.43 -15.98 -12.36
N TRP A 293 -22.93 -14.85 -12.85
CA TRP A 293 -22.64 -13.67 -12.05
C TRP A 293 -23.93 -13.13 -11.41
N LEU A 294 -25.00 -12.96 -12.19
CA LEU A 294 -26.29 -12.47 -11.69
C LEU A 294 -26.81 -13.38 -10.57
N ARG A 295 -26.78 -14.71 -10.78
CA ARG A 295 -27.16 -15.69 -9.76
C ARG A 295 -26.30 -15.60 -8.50
N ARG A 296 -24.99 -15.36 -8.62
CA ARG A 296 -24.09 -15.19 -7.47
C ARG A 296 -24.31 -13.86 -6.75
N ALA A 297 -24.71 -12.82 -7.48
CA ALA A 297 -25.00 -11.51 -6.90
C ALA A 297 -26.23 -11.56 -5.98
N PHE A 298 -27.22 -12.39 -6.30
CA PHE A 298 -28.37 -12.69 -5.45
C PHE A 298 -28.01 -13.68 -4.33
N HIS A 299 -27.32 -13.16 -3.32
CA HIS A 299 -27.11 -13.86 -2.05
C HIS A 299 -27.69 -12.98 -0.93
N PRO A 300 -28.77 -13.38 -0.24
CA PRO A 300 -29.48 -12.51 0.70
C PRO A 300 -28.66 -12.16 1.94
N PHE A 301 -27.62 -12.94 2.23
CA PHE A 301 -26.72 -12.71 3.35
C PHE A 301 -25.35 -12.29 2.83
N PRO A 302 -24.81 -11.13 3.27
CA PRO A 302 -23.45 -10.77 2.90
C PRO A 302 -22.49 -11.85 3.40
N PRO A 303 -21.40 -12.15 2.67
CA PRO A 303 -20.38 -13.06 3.16
C PRO A 303 -19.83 -12.55 4.49
N ALA A 304 -19.51 -13.47 5.40
CA ALA A 304 -18.90 -13.11 6.68
C ALA A 304 -17.61 -12.29 6.46
N GLY A 305 -17.44 -11.21 7.21
CA GLY A 305 -16.26 -10.36 7.15
C GLY A 305 -16.30 -9.20 6.13
N LEU A 306 -17.37 -9.05 5.32
CA LEU A 306 -17.47 -7.99 4.29
C LEU A 306 -17.25 -6.57 4.84
N ARG A 307 -17.61 -6.30 6.10
CA ARG A 307 -17.46 -4.99 6.75
C ARG A 307 -16.01 -4.67 7.15
N HIS A 308 -15.16 -5.67 7.31
CA HIS A 308 -13.82 -5.50 7.87
C HIS A 308 -12.80 -5.41 6.74
N ASN A 309 -12.43 -4.18 6.39
CA ASN A 309 -11.40 -3.94 5.38
C ASN A 309 -10.02 -4.39 5.90
N THR A 310 -9.23 -4.95 5.00
CA THR A 310 -8.17 -5.93 5.32
C THR A 310 -6.81 -5.33 5.70
N LEU A 311 -6.64 -4.01 5.64
CA LEU A 311 -5.43 -3.38 6.18
C LEU A 311 -5.48 -3.44 7.71
N PRO A 312 -4.48 -4.06 8.37
CA PRO A 312 -4.43 -4.05 9.81
C PRO A 312 -4.26 -2.60 10.27
N ILE A 313 -5.31 -2.04 10.89
CA ILE A 313 -5.32 -0.70 11.50
C ILE A 313 -4.78 -0.78 12.93
N HIS A 314 -4.98 -1.92 13.59
CA HIS A 314 -4.56 -2.19 14.95
C HIS A 314 -3.74 -3.49 15.04
N GLY A 315 -3.09 -3.68 16.18
CA GLY A 315 -2.30 -4.88 16.47
C GLY A 315 -0.91 -4.89 15.83
N ILE A 316 -0.23 -6.03 15.95
CA ILE A 316 1.19 -6.16 15.61
C ILE A 316 1.49 -5.87 14.13
N LEU A 317 0.58 -6.22 13.22
CA LEU A 317 0.78 -5.99 11.79
C LEU A 317 0.66 -4.50 11.41
N ALA A 318 -0.22 -3.76 12.08
CA ALA A 318 -0.32 -2.30 11.91
C ALA A 318 0.94 -1.60 12.42
N ARG A 319 1.46 -2.04 13.58
CA ARG A 319 2.72 -1.57 14.15
C ARG A 319 3.89 -1.85 13.21
N ASN A 320 4.05 -3.09 12.76
CA ASN A 320 5.17 -3.48 11.89
C ASN A 320 5.18 -2.68 10.58
N ARG A 321 4.00 -2.37 10.04
CA ARG A 321 3.85 -1.49 8.88
C ARG A 321 4.39 -0.08 9.16
N LEU A 322 4.00 0.54 10.27
CA LEU A 322 4.48 1.88 10.65
C LEU A 322 5.99 1.90 10.90
N ILE A 323 6.52 0.87 11.57
CA ILE A 323 7.96 0.71 11.80
C ILE A 323 8.69 0.60 10.46
N ALA A 324 8.24 -0.24 9.54
CA ALA A 324 8.88 -0.40 8.23
C ALA A 324 8.94 0.91 7.43
N VAL A 325 7.86 1.70 7.45
CA VAL A 325 7.81 3.01 6.78
C VAL A 325 8.78 4.00 7.44
N LYS A 326 8.69 4.17 8.76
CA LYS A 326 9.54 5.12 9.49
C LYS A 326 11.02 4.76 9.41
N ALA A 327 11.35 3.47 9.48
CA ALA A 327 12.71 2.97 9.31
C ALA A 327 13.30 3.35 7.95
N ALA A 328 12.52 3.14 6.88
CA ALA A 328 12.97 3.48 5.53
C ALA A 328 13.11 5.00 5.33
N GLN A 329 12.18 5.80 5.85
CA GLN A 329 12.23 7.27 5.77
C GLN A 329 13.38 7.86 6.58
N ALA A 330 13.61 7.38 7.80
CA ALA A 330 14.75 7.80 8.62
C ALA A 330 16.07 7.47 7.94
N GLY A 331 16.18 6.27 7.36
CA GLY A 331 17.35 5.88 6.55
C GLY A 331 17.58 6.79 5.35
N ALA A 332 16.53 7.21 4.64
CA ALA A 332 16.64 8.16 3.54
C ALA A 332 17.04 9.57 3.99
N ALA A 333 16.47 10.05 5.10
CA ALA A 333 16.73 11.40 5.63
C ALA A 333 18.16 11.57 6.13
N ILE A 334 18.70 10.57 6.82
CA ILE A 334 20.10 10.57 7.29
C ILE A 334 21.05 10.69 6.10
N ARG A 335 20.83 9.92 5.03
CA ARG A 335 21.67 9.95 3.83
C ARG A 335 21.58 11.24 3.04
N LYS A 336 20.40 11.86 2.99
CA LYS A 336 20.26 13.18 2.35
C LYS A 336 21.15 14.21 3.07
N LYS A 337 21.15 14.19 4.40
CA LYS A 337 22.05 15.04 5.20
C LYS A 337 23.52 14.68 5.00
N GLU A 338 23.88 13.40 4.94
CA GLU A 338 25.26 12.95 4.68
C GLU A 338 25.75 13.38 3.29
N GLY A 339 24.91 13.28 2.26
CA GLY A 339 25.22 13.75 0.90
C GLY A 339 25.42 15.27 0.85
N GLU A 340 24.63 16.05 1.59
CA GLU A 340 24.77 17.51 1.71
C GLU A 340 26.02 17.94 2.51
N LEU A 341 26.50 17.09 3.43
CA LEU A 341 27.66 17.36 4.30
C LEU A 341 28.99 16.84 3.74
N SER A 342 29.00 16.23 2.55
CA SER A 342 30.21 15.70 1.90
C SER A 342 31.08 16.82 1.30
N GLY A 343 31.71 17.60 2.19
CA GLY A 343 32.91 18.37 1.91
C GLY A 343 34.11 17.62 2.49
N SER A 344 35.01 17.15 1.61
CA SER A 344 36.21 16.32 1.86
C SER A 344 35.97 14.83 2.14
N ASP A 345 36.64 13.99 1.33
CA ASP A 345 36.41 12.54 1.22
C ASP A 345 36.82 11.74 2.47
N GLU A 346 37.75 12.23 3.29
CA GLU A 346 38.21 11.52 4.50
C GLU A 346 37.24 11.67 5.70
N GLU A 347 36.51 12.78 5.80
CA GLU A 347 35.53 12.96 6.89
C GLU A 347 34.18 12.32 6.56
N ALA A 348 33.90 12.03 5.29
CA ALA A 348 32.65 11.43 4.85
C ALA A 348 32.50 9.98 5.33
N GLU A 349 33.59 9.20 5.33
CA GLU A 349 33.56 7.78 5.71
C GLU A 349 33.31 7.60 7.22
N ASP A 350 33.99 8.40 8.06
CA ASP A 350 33.86 8.32 9.51
C ASP A 350 32.51 8.88 10.03
N ARG A 351 31.90 9.82 9.28
CA ARG A 351 30.54 10.32 9.52
C ARG A 351 29.47 9.32 9.10
N SER A 352 29.64 8.64 7.96
CA SER A 352 28.73 7.57 7.49
C SER A 352 28.62 6.44 8.53
N VAL A 353 29.74 6.01 9.10
CA VAL A 353 29.74 4.96 10.15
C VAL A 353 29.01 5.43 11.42
N ARG A 354 29.10 6.72 11.77
CA ARG A 354 28.39 7.31 12.91
C ARG A 354 26.89 7.47 12.67
N GLY A 355 26.50 7.89 11.47
CA GLY A 355 25.09 8.00 11.04
C GLY A 355 24.40 6.64 11.03
N GLU A 356 25.07 5.62 10.50
CA GLU A 356 24.58 4.24 10.51
C GLU A 356 24.42 3.69 11.94
N ARG A 357 25.38 3.93 12.85
CA ARG A 357 25.25 3.54 14.27
C ARG A 357 24.05 4.19 14.95
N ARG A 358 23.78 5.47 14.67
CA ARG A 358 22.62 6.19 15.24
C ARG A 358 21.30 5.68 14.66
N ALA A 359 21.23 5.41 13.36
CA ALA A 359 20.08 4.78 12.75
C ALA A 359 19.81 3.39 13.35
N LEU A 360 20.87 2.61 13.59
CA LEU A 360 20.81 1.31 14.27
C LEU A 360 20.33 1.43 15.72
N GLN A 361 20.85 2.40 16.49
CA GLN A 361 20.38 2.66 17.85
C GLN A 361 18.91 3.08 17.87
N PHE A 362 18.48 3.91 16.91
CA PHE A 362 17.09 4.32 16.76
C PHE A 362 16.17 3.13 16.42
N LEU A 363 16.56 2.28 15.46
CA LEU A 363 15.80 1.08 15.11
C LEU A 363 15.75 0.07 16.27
N THR A 364 16.86 -0.11 16.98
CA THR A 364 16.95 -0.98 18.16
C THR A 364 16.11 -0.44 19.33
N ALA A 365 16.08 0.88 19.52
CA ALA A 365 15.18 1.55 20.46
C ALA A 365 13.71 1.32 20.06
N MET A 366 13.35 1.54 18.79
CA MET A 366 11.99 1.30 18.29
C MET A 366 11.53 -0.16 18.43
N GLN A 367 12.44 -1.12 18.29
CA GLN A 367 12.15 -2.56 18.45
C GLN A 367 12.01 -2.97 19.92
N SER A 368 12.87 -2.47 20.80
CA SER A 368 12.83 -2.77 22.25
C SER A 368 11.66 -2.12 22.97
N LEU A 369 11.10 -1.05 22.41
CA LEU A 369 9.95 -0.34 22.97
C LEU A 369 8.63 -1.07 22.65
N GLN A 370 8.34 -2.12 23.41
CA GLN A 370 7.07 -2.88 23.37
C GLN A 370 5.81 -2.06 23.73
N ARG A 371 5.95 -0.78 24.10
CA ARG A 371 4.87 0.07 24.61
C ARG A 371 5.04 1.51 24.12
N ILE A 372 4.69 1.83 22.89
CA ILE A 372 4.53 3.24 22.51
C ILE A 372 3.28 3.44 21.64
N ASP A 373 2.51 4.45 22.03
CA ASP A 373 1.49 5.16 21.26
C ASP A 373 2.09 5.87 20.02
N ALA A 374 1.30 6.25 19.02
CA ALA A 374 1.85 6.83 17.78
C ALA A 374 2.65 8.14 18.00
N THR A 375 2.29 8.90 19.03
CA THR A 375 2.87 10.19 19.45
C THR A 375 4.33 10.10 19.84
N SER A 376 4.72 9.12 20.66
CA SER A 376 6.11 9.08 21.15
C SER A 376 7.10 8.54 20.12
N VAL A 377 6.62 8.03 18.97
CA VAL A 377 7.47 7.74 17.82
C VAL A 377 7.75 9.00 17.00
N GLU A 378 6.86 10.00 17.01
CA GLU A 378 7.13 11.31 16.38
C GLU A 378 8.12 12.12 17.21
N GLU A 379 7.95 12.14 18.54
CA GLU A 379 8.90 12.74 19.48
C GLU A 379 10.30 12.11 19.34
N LEU A 380 10.41 10.78 19.20
CA LEU A 380 11.70 10.11 19.01
C LEU A 380 12.38 10.50 17.68
N VAL A 381 11.59 10.67 16.61
CA VAL A 381 12.12 11.09 15.30
C VAL A 381 12.59 12.55 15.39
N GLU A 382 11.81 13.44 15.99
CA GLU A 382 12.19 14.84 16.21
C GLU A 382 13.44 14.96 17.09
N ASP A 383 13.54 14.17 18.16
CA ASP A 383 14.69 14.15 19.07
C ASP A 383 15.98 13.76 18.33
N VAL A 384 15.96 12.68 17.55
CA VAL A 384 17.11 12.26 16.73
C VAL A 384 17.48 13.30 15.66
N LEU A 385 16.48 13.92 15.02
CA LEU A 385 16.72 14.96 14.02
C LEU A 385 17.29 16.25 14.63
N SER A 386 16.89 16.58 15.85
CA SER A 386 17.37 17.76 16.59
C SER A 386 18.81 17.56 17.11
N HIS A 387 19.15 16.36 17.60
CA HIS A 387 20.50 16.04 18.04
C HIS A 387 21.51 15.93 16.88
N THR A 388 21.09 15.46 15.70
CA THR A 388 21.96 15.54 14.50
C THR A 388 22.22 16.98 14.03
N SER A 389 21.31 17.93 14.33
CA SER A 389 21.52 19.36 14.04
C SER A 389 22.50 20.00 15.02
N LEU A 390 22.42 19.67 16.31
CA LEU A 390 23.27 20.25 17.35
C LEU A 390 24.73 19.81 17.23
N ASP A 391 25.00 18.56 16.83
CA ASP A 391 26.38 18.09 16.62
C ASP A 391 27.03 18.71 15.38
N ALA A 392 26.25 19.00 14.33
CA ALA A 392 26.75 19.73 13.16
C ALA A 392 27.14 21.19 13.50
N MET A 393 26.38 21.83 14.41
CA MET A 393 26.73 23.15 14.93
C MET A 393 27.91 23.08 15.92
N GLY A 394 27.96 22.04 16.75
CA GLY A 394 29.00 21.79 17.74
C GLY A 394 30.38 21.57 17.12
N ALA A 395 30.48 20.82 16.03
CA ALA A 395 31.72 20.61 15.28
C ALA A 395 32.25 21.93 14.67
N SER A 396 31.39 22.74 14.04
CA SER A 396 31.83 24.06 13.52
C SER A 396 32.21 25.05 14.64
N SER A 397 31.60 24.92 15.83
CA SER A 397 31.93 25.75 16.99
C SER A 397 33.21 25.31 17.71
N ALA A 398 33.55 24.01 17.67
CA ALA A 398 34.78 23.48 18.23
C ALA A 398 36.00 23.86 17.37
N ASP A 399 35.84 23.89 16.04
CA ASP A 399 36.87 24.39 15.12
C ASP A 399 37.02 25.92 15.22
N ALA A 400 35.92 26.65 15.44
CA ALA A 400 35.96 28.09 15.73
C ALA A 400 36.56 28.40 17.11
N ALA A 401 36.31 27.56 18.12
CA ALA A 401 36.87 27.69 19.47
C ALA A 401 38.35 27.28 19.51
N ALA A 402 38.78 26.31 18.70
CA ALA A 402 40.18 25.96 18.51
C ALA A 402 40.95 27.09 17.80
N ALA A 403 40.32 27.82 16.87
CA ALA A 403 40.89 29.00 16.23
C ALA A 403 40.96 30.25 17.14
N LEU A 404 40.13 30.32 18.20
CA LEU A 404 40.10 31.42 19.17
C LEU A 404 40.96 31.16 20.43
N ALA A 405 41.43 29.93 20.65
CA ALA A 405 42.27 29.58 21.78
C ALA A 405 43.76 29.98 21.62
N ASP A 406 44.18 30.46 20.44
CA ASP A 406 45.55 30.90 20.17
C ASP A 406 45.78 32.42 20.33
N SER A 407 44.83 33.15 20.94
CA SER A 407 45.01 34.56 21.26
C SER A 407 44.65 34.91 22.70
N GLY A 408 45.68 34.90 23.56
CA GLY A 408 45.88 35.93 24.57
C GLY A 408 45.00 35.85 25.83
N GLY A 409 45.65 35.62 26.97
CA GLY A 409 45.01 35.53 28.28
C GLY A 409 44.69 36.88 28.96
N GLY A 410 44.08 36.80 30.14
CA GLY A 410 43.91 37.97 31.00
C GLY A 410 42.81 37.91 32.08
N ARG A 411 43.12 37.25 33.21
CA ARG A 411 42.73 37.54 34.63
C ARG A 411 41.30 37.96 35.05
N GLY A 412 40.85 37.27 36.11
CA GLY A 412 40.06 37.77 37.26
C GLY A 412 38.59 37.33 37.23
N GLY A 413 37.91 36.87 38.29
CA GLY A 413 38.20 36.69 39.70
C GLY A 413 36.85 36.66 40.48
N ALA A 414 36.70 35.67 41.37
CA ALA A 414 35.86 35.62 42.58
C ALA A 414 34.30 35.54 42.55
N ASN A 415 33.83 34.54 43.32
CA ASN A 415 32.77 34.54 44.36
C ASN A 415 31.27 34.30 44.06
N GLY A 416 30.69 33.43 44.90
CA GLY A 416 29.31 33.45 45.45
C GLY A 416 28.33 32.49 44.78
N SER A 417 27.96 31.33 45.34
CA SER A 417 27.10 31.02 46.51
C SER A 417 25.57 31.13 46.30
N ALA A 418 24.90 29.98 46.48
CA ALA A 418 23.58 29.76 47.12
C ALA A 418 22.25 30.10 46.41
N GLY A 419 21.23 29.27 46.72
CA GLY A 419 19.78 29.47 46.49
C GLY A 419 19.20 28.46 45.48
N GLU A 420 18.64 27.30 45.84
CA GLU A 420 17.43 27.04 46.63
C GLU A 420 16.16 27.70 46.06
N ALA A 421 15.29 26.91 45.41
CA ALA A 421 13.80 26.95 45.48
C ALA A 421 13.14 26.13 44.35
N GLN A 422 12.58 24.96 44.70
CA GLN A 422 11.27 24.49 44.21
C GLN A 422 10.19 25.05 45.18
N PRO A 423 8.85 24.92 44.96
CA PRO A 423 8.10 24.16 43.96
C PRO A 423 6.91 24.91 43.31
N GLY A 424 6.32 24.29 42.28
CA GLY A 424 5.02 24.70 41.73
C GLY A 424 4.23 23.48 41.25
N SER A 425 3.45 22.92 42.16
CA SER A 425 2.49 21.83 41.91
C SER A 425 1.23 22.36 41.21
N LEU A 426 0.73 21.66 40.20
CA LEU A 426 -0.67 21.74 39.80
C LEU A 426 -1.20 20.36 39.40
N SER A 427 -2.05 19.83 40.27
CA SER A 427 -2.94 18.70 40.03
C SER A 427 -4.10 19.11 39.14
N PHE A 428 -4.61 18.23 38.26
CA PHE A 428 -6.07 18.19 38.01
C PHE A 428 -6.57 16.80 37.58
N ARG A 429 -7.29 16.19 38.53
CA ARG A 429 -8.48 15.32 38.49
C ARG A 429 -8.91 14.59 37.20
N ARG A 430 -9.11 13.28 37.39
CA ARG A 430 -10.08 12.38 36.74
C ARG A 430 -11.51 12.96 36.68
N MET A 431 -12.22 12.64 35.61
CA MET A 431 -13.65 12.33 35.64
C MET A 431 -13.93 11.04 34.87
N THR A 432 -14.72 10.18 35.51
CA THR A 432 -15.24 8.90 35.04
C THR A 432 -16.73 9.04 34.74
N SER A 433 -17.17 8.39 33.65
CA SER A 433 -18.48 7.73 33.45
C SER A 433 -19.71 8.66 33.32
N PRO A 434 -20.88 8.18 32.81
CA PRO A 434 -21.46 6.82 32.86
C PRO A 434 -20.90 5.82 31.85
#